data_AF-B5YB32-F1
#
_entry.id   AF-B5YB32-F1
#
_cell.length_a   1.000
_cell.length_b   1.000
_cell.length_c   1.000
_cell.angle_alpha   90.00
_cell.angle_beta   90.00
_cell.angle_gamma   90.00
#
_symmetry.space_group_name_H-M   'P 1'
#
loop_
_entity.id
_entity.type
_entity.pdbx_description
1 polymer ?
#
loop_
_entity_poly.entity_id
_entity_poly.type
_entity_poly.pdbx_seq_one_letter_code
_entity_poly.pdbx_strand_id
1 'polypeptide(L)'
;MPILKSIANVLTIFRLVIGFIIASIGNIQKKLGLKNAILWLILAWITDVLDGYLARTSKMPEDFIGKHDIYADMTVSAGVLYFLTVSNFIPWKFTIVFVITAIFLIWYFKEKAVADGIQAVPYALMIYTSFKYEPTYGYLIIAYLLFLILITWPRFPKEKVPEFINGIKNILKK
;
A
#
# COMPACT_ATOMS: atom_id res chain seq x y z
N MET A 1 -17.58 6.03 18.74
CA MET A 1 -16.80 5.83 19.98
C MET A 1 -15.39 6.38 19.78
N PRO A 2 -14.92 7.32 20.62
CA PRO A 2 -13.61 7.96 20.45
C PRO A 2 -12.44 6.97 20.44
N ILE A 3 -12.51 5.92 21.27
CA ILE A 3 -11.46 4.90 21.39
C ILE A 3 -11.21 4.17 20.07
N LEU A 4 -12.28 3.75 19.36
CA LEU A 4 -12.15 3.06 18.07
C LEU A 4 -11.46 3.93 17.00
N LYS A 5 -11.70 5.24 17.05
CA LYS A 5 -11.05 6.20 16.17
C LYS A 5 -9.57 6.39 16.51
N SER A 6 -9.23 6.49 17.81
CA SER A 6 -7.83 6.53 18.24
C SER A 6 -7.07 5.28 17.80
N ILE A 7 -7.67 4.10 17.89
CA ILE A 7 -7.03 2.85 17.41
C ILE A 7 -6.79 2.92 15.90
N ALA A 8 -7.77 3.38 15.11
CA ALA A 8 -7.60 3.55 13.66
C ALA A 8 -6.42 4.47 13.33
N ASN A 9 -6.30 5.61 14.02
CA ASN A 9 -5.18 6.54 13.82
C ASN A 9 -3.82 5.94 14.19
N VAL A 10 -3.77 5.16 15.28
CA VAL A 10 -2.55 4.47 15.71
C VAL A 10 -2.12 3.45 14.65
N LEU A 11 -3.05 2.75 14.02
CA LEU A 11 -2.78 1.82 12.93
C LEU A 11 -2.26 2.52 11.67
N THR A 12 -2.82 3.68 11.30
CA THR A 12 -2.30 4.51 10.19
C THR A 12 -0.87 4.99 10.47
N ILE A 13 -0.59 5.47 11.69
CA ILE A 13 0.78 5.86 12.08
C ILE A 13 1.71 4.65 12.07
N PHE A 14 1.22 3.50 12.52
CA PHE A 14 1.99 2.27 12.49
C PHE A 14 2.35 1.86 11.05
N ARG A 15 1.47 2.08 10.06
CA ARG A 15 1.80 1.88 8.63
C ARG A 15 2.97 2.73 8.16
N LEU A 16 3.06 4.00 8.58
CA LEU A 16 4.24 4.83 8.29
C LEU A 16 5.51 4.16 8.81
N VAL A 17 5.49 3.67 10.05
CA VAL A 17 6.62 2.97 10.66
C VAL A 17 6.97 1.69 9.89
N ILE A 18 5.97 0.91 9.45
CA ILE A 18 6.20 -0.30 8.65
C ILE A 18 6.94 0.02 7.35
N GLY A 19 6.59 1.10 6.65
CA GLY A 19 7.30 1.49 5.42
C GLY A 19 8.80 1.72 5.66
N PHE A 20 9.17 2.37 6.77
CA PHE A 20 10.57 2.53 7.16
C PHE A 20 11.23 1.22 7.59
N ILE A 21 10.50 0.31 8.25
CA ILE A 21 11.00 -1.02 8.60
C ILE A 21 11.34 -1.80 7.33
N ILE A 22 10.44 -1.84 6.34
CA ILE A 22 10.65 -2.52 5.05
C ILE A 22 11.89 -1.94 4.35
N ALA A 23 12.02 -0.61 4.29
CA ALA A 23 13.19 0.04 3.71
C ALA A 23 14.49 -0.36 4.44
N SER A 24 14.45 -0.40 5.77
CA SER A 24 15.60 -0.75 6.62
C SER A 24 16.04 -2.20 6.44
N ILE A 25 15.10 -3.12 6.25
CA ILE A 25 15.40 -4.52 5.90
C ILE A 25 16.25 -4.58 4.62
N GLY A 26 15.97 -3.72 3.64
CA GLY A 26 16.74 -3.65 2.40
C GLY A 26 18.18 -3.17 2.61
N ASN A 27 18.44 -2.38 3.64
CA ASN A 27 19.80 -1.94 3.98
C ASN A 27 20.56 -2.99 4.79
N ILE A 28 19.89 -3.63 5.75
CA ILE A 28 20.52 -4.55 6.71
C ILE A 28 20.63 -5.97 6.15
N GLN A 29 19.54 -6.50 5.60
CA GLN A 29 19.41 -7.91 5.21
C GLN A 29 19.47 -8.13 3.70
N LYS A 30 19.28 -7.07 2.89
CA LYS A 30 19.32 -7.13 1.42
C LYS A 30 18.36 -8.22 0.91
N LYS A 31 18.79 -9.05 -0.04
CA LYS A 31 17.98 -10.14 -0.62
C LYS A 31 17.53 -11.18 0.41
N LEU A 32 18.32 -11.46 1.45
CA LEU A 32 17.98 -12.42 2.50
C LEU A 32 16.78 -11.94 3.33
N GLY A 33 16.51 -10.64 3.33
CA GLY A 33 15.38 -10.03 4.03
C GLY A 33 14.03 -10.13 3.31
N LEU A 34 13.96 -10.74 2.12
CA LEU A 34 12.73 -10.78 1.31
C LEU A 34 11.53 -11.35 2.09
N LYS A 35 11.72 -12.48 2.77
CA LYS A 35 10.72 -13.06 3.66
C LYS A 35 10.20 -12.03 4.68
N ASN A 36 11.11 -11.34 5.38
CA ASN A 36 10.74 -10.40 6.43
C ASN A 36 10.00 -9.18 5.84
N ALA A 37 10.47 -8.67 4.70
CA ALA A 37 9.80 -7.58 4.00
C ALA A 37 8.36 -7.95 3.56
N ILE A 38 8.14 -9.19 3.10
CA ILE A 38 6.80 -9.69 2.75
C ILE A 38 5.90 -9.77 3.99
N LEU A 39 6.39 -10.30 5.11
CA LEU A 39 5.60 -10.41 6.33
C LEU A 39 5.19 -9.03 6.87
N TRP A 40 6.10 -8.05 6.83
CA TRP A 40 5.79 -6.67 7.19
C TRP A 40 4.80 -6.02 6.22
N LEU A 41 4.90 -6.31 4.91
CA LEU A 41 3.93 -5.83 3.93
C LEU A 41 2.52 -6.40 4.18
N ILE A 42 2.41 -7.71 4.44
CA ILE A 42 1.13 -8.33 4.79
C ILE A 42 0.57 -7.71 6.07
N LEU A 43 1.42 -7.46 7.08
CA LEU A 43 0.99 -6.78 8.30
C LEU A 43 0.47 -5.36 8.01
N ALA A 44 1.14 -4.60 7.14
CA ALA A 44 0.65 -3.27 6.72
C ALA A 44 -0.76 -3.35 6.11
N TRP A 45 -0.99 -4.29 5.19
CA TRP A 45 -2.31 -4.49 4.60
C TRP A 45 -3.36 -4.94 5.63
N ILE A 46 -2.99 -5.80 6.59
CA ILE A 46 -3.91 -6.18 7.68
C ILE A 46 -4.31 -4.93 8.47
N THR A 47 -3.35 -4.07 8.81
CA THR A 47 -3.63 -2.85 9.58
C THR A 47 -4.52 -1.86 8.81
N ASP A 48 -4.33 -1.71 7.50
CA ASP A 48 -5.19 -0.90 6.61
C ASP A 48 -6.65 -1.39 6.55
N VAL A 49 -6.86 -2.72 6.47
CA VAL A 49 -8.24 -3.25 6.50
C VAL A 49 -8.90 -3.00 7.85
N LEU A 50 -8.13 -3.17 8.94
CA LEU A 50 -8.62 -3.01 10.30
C LEU A 50 -8.94 -1.55 10.63
N ASP A 51 -8.07 -0.61 10.30
CA ASP A 51 -8.31 0.80 10.60
C ASP A 51 -9.49 1.37 9.83
N GLY A 52 -9.67 1.03 8.56
CA GLY A 52 -10.84 1.40 7.80
C GLY A 52 -12.11 0.83 8.43
N TYR A 53 -12.07 -0.42 8.91
CA TYR A 53 -13.21 -1.02 9.61
C TYR A 53 -13.52 -0.29 10.92
N LEU A 54 -12.51 0.00 11.74
CA LEU A 54 -12.65 0.68 13.02
C LEU A 54 -13.12 2.13 12.88
N ALA A 55 -12.57 2.88 11.91
CA ALA A 55 -12.96 4.25 11.60
C ALA A 55 -14.45 4.34 11.25
N ARG A 56 -14.94 3.45 10.37
CA ARG A 56 -16.36 3.40 10.00
C ARG A 56 -17.26 3.00 11.15
N THR A 57 -16.83 2.03 11.96
CA THR A 57 -17.58 1.57 13.14
C THR A 57 -17.66 2.67 14.20
N SER A 58 -16.67 3.56 14.26
CA SER A 58 -16.64 4.66 15.22
C SER A 58 -17.75 5.70 15.01
N LYS A 59 -18.32 5.79 13.79
CA LYS A 59 -19.30 6.81 13.34
C LYS A 59 -18.87 8.26 13.58
N MET A 60 -17.57 8.50 13.78
CA MET A 60 -17.04 9.83 14.01
C MET A 60 -16.60 10.46 12.68
N PRO A 61 -16.62 11.80 12.53
CA PRO A 61 -16.14 12.48 11.33
C PRO A 61 -14.66 12.16 11.06
N GLU A 62 -14.22 12.25 9.80
CA GLU A 62 -12.79 12.16 9.47
C GLU A 62 -11.99 13.25 10.20
N ASP A 63 -10.86 12.85 10.80
CA ASP A 63 -9.88 13.77 11.36
C ASP A 63 -8.71 14.00 10.40
N PHE A 64 -7.73 14.78 10.87
CA PHE A 64 -6.52 15.08 10.12
C PHE A 64 -5.77 13.82 9.67
N ILE A 65 -5.70 12.79 10.52
CA ILE A 65 -5.00 11.54 10.22
C ILE A 65 -5.74 10.75 9.13
N GLY A 66 -7.07 10.59 9.27
CA GLY A 66 -7.88 9.95 8.22
C GLY A 66 -7.82 10.67 6.87
N LYS A 67 -7.69 12.00 6.84
CA LYS A 67 -7.49 12.77 5.60
C LYS A 67 -6.12 12.57 4.95
N HIS A 68 -5.13 12.17 5.74
CA HIS A 68 -3.73 11.98 5.31
C HIS A 68 -3.34 10.51 5.25
N ASP A 69 -4.33 9.61 5.23
CA ASP A 69 -4.11 8.16 5.18
C ASP A 69 -3.31 7.72 3.94
N ILE A 70 -3.53 8.42 2.83
CA ILE A 70 -2.81 8.19 1.58
C ILE A 70 -1.28 8.32 1.71
N TYR A 71 -0.80 9.14 2.65
CA TYR A 71 0.63 9.29 2.89
C TYR A 71 1.21 8.05 3.56
N ALA A 72 0.45 7.40 4.46
CA ALA A 72 0.86 6.16 5.09
C ALA A 72 1.03 5.03 4.06
N ASP A 73 0.07 4.88 3.16
CA ASP A 73 0.15 3.86 2.11
C ASP A 73 1.27 4.16 1.09
N MET A 74 1.44 5.43 0.72
CA MET A 74 2.57 5.87 -0.11
C MET A 74 3.91 5.57 0.57
N THR A 75 4.02 5.71 1.89
CA THR A 75 5.25 5.37 2.63
C THR A 75 5.54 3.87 2.61
N VAL A 76 4.53 3.02 2.76
CA VAL A 76 4.70 1.55 2.63
C VAL A 76 5.13 1.19 1.21
N SER A 77 4.46 1.74 0.20
CA SER A 77 4.79 1.51 -1.21
C SER A 77 6.19 2.00 -1.57
N ALA A 78 6.60 3.18 -1.08
CA ALA A 78 7.96 3.70 -1.24
C ALA A 78 8.99 2.82 -0.52
N GLY A 79 8.69 2.34 0.69
CA GLY A 79 9.54 1.40 1.43
C GLY A 79 9.77 0.10 0.67
N VAL A 80 8.72 -0.45 0.06
CA VAL A 80 8.78 -1.64 -0.82
C VAL A 80 9.65 -1.37 -2.05
N LEU A 81 9.41 -0.26 -2.76
CA LEU A 81 10.21 0.10 -3.95
C LEU A 81 11.69 0.26 -3.60
N TYR A 82 11.96 0.96 -2.49
CA TYR A 82 13.32 1.14 -1.98
C TYR A 82 13.96 -0.21 -1.66
N PHE A 83 13.29 -1.07 -0.87
CA PHE A 83 13.75 -2.42 -0.54
C PHE A 83 14.13 -3.22 -1.79
N LEU A 84 13.25 -3.26 -2.79
CA LEU A 84 13.49 -3.97 -4.05
C LEU A 84 14.70 -3.42 -4.80
N THR A 85 14.90 -2.11 -4.75
CA THR A 85 16.03 -1.42 -5.40
C THR A 85 17.34 -1.72 -4.70
N VAL A 86 17.45 -1.45 -3.39
CA VAL A 86 18.70 -1.60 -2.65
C VAL A 86 19.10 -3.05 -2.42
N SER A 87 18.15 -3.97 -2.56
CA SER A 87 18.39 -5.41 -2.56
C SER A 87 18.72 -5.97 -3.94
N ASN A 88 18.82 -5.13 -4.99
CA ASN A 88 19.13 -5.54 -6.36
C ASN A 88 18.12 -6.55 -6.96
N PHE A 89 16.83 -6.42 -6.64
CA PHE A 89 15.76 -7.10 -7.34
C PHE A 89 15.30 -6.32 -8.58
N ILE A 90 15.39 -4.98 -8.52
CA ILE A 90 15.14 -4.09 -9.65
C ILE A 90 16.32 -3.11 -9.85
N PRO A 91 16.59 -2.63 -11.08
CA PRO A 91 17.66 -1.66 -11.32
C PRO A 91 17.34 -0.28 -10.73
N TRP A 92 18.33 0.40 -10.15
CA TRP A 92 18.17 1.77 -9.64
C TRP A 92 17.68 2.78 -10.69
N LYS A 93 18.05 2.57 -11.96
CA LYS A 93 17.59 3.39 -13.10
C LYS A 93 16.07 3.34 -13.24
N PHE A 94 15.47 2.14 -13.09
CA PHE A 94 14.01 1.98 -13.12
C PHE A 94 13.37 2.77 -11.99
N THR A 95 13.91 2.66 -10.78
CA THR A 95 13.40 3.36 -9.59
C THR A 95 13.41 4.87 -9.76
N ILE A 96 14.49 5.46 -10.28
CA ILE A 96 14.56 6.91 -10.51
C ILE A 96 13.53 7.35 -11.55
N VAL A 97 13.46 6.67 -12.70
CA VAL A 97 12.49 7.00 -13.75
C VAL A 97 11.06 6.87 -13.23
N PHE A 98 10.79 5.81 -12.48
CA PHE A 98 9.49 5.56 -11.87
C PHE A 98 9.12 6.66 -10.88
N VAL A 99 10.02 7.04 -9.97
CA VAL A 99 9.75 8.10 -8.96
C VAL A 99 9.51 9.45 -9.63
N ILE A 100 10.32 9.84 -10.63
CA ILE A 100 10.12 11.09 -11.37
C ILE A 100 8.76 11.09 -12.06
N THR A 101 8.42 9.98 -12.73
CA THR A 101 7.13 9.83 -13.42
C THR A 101 5.97 9.87 -12.43
N ALA A 102 6.09 9.18 -11.29
CA ALA A 102 5.08 9.18 -10.24
C ALA A 102 4.83 10.58 -9.67
N ILE A 103 5.89 11.31 -9.35
CA ILE A 103 5.80 12.71 -8.86
C ILE A 103 5.10 13.58 -9.90
N PHE A 104 5.50 13.48 -11.16
CA PHE A 104 4.90 14.25 -12.25
C PHE A 104 3.40 13.94 -12.42
N LEU A 105 3.02 12.66 -12.46
CA LEU A 105 1.63 12.23 -12.62
C LEU A 105 0.76 12.68 -11.45
N ILE A 106 1.23 12.50 -10.21
CA ILE A 106 0.49 12.96 -9.01
C ILE A 106 0.31 14.47 -9.03
N TRP A 107 1.37 15.22 -9.37
CA TRP A 107 1.33 16.67 -9.43
C TRP A 107 0.40 17.21 -10.54
N TYR A 108 0.40 16.57 -11.71
CA TYR A 108 -0.38 16.98 -12.87
C TYR A 108 -1.88 16.64 -12.73
N PHE A 109 -2.19 15.38 -12.38
CA PHE A 109 -3.57 14.93 -12.30
C PHE A 109 -4.24 15.36 -10.99
N LYS A 110 -3.53 15.30 -9.85
CA LYS A 110 -4.04 15.59 -8.49
C LYS A 110 -5.25 14.73 -8.10
N GLU A 111 -5.36 13.55 -8.68
CA GLU A 111 -6.44 12.59 -8.44
C GLU A 111 -5.95 11.44 -7.56
N LYS A 112 -6.74 11.05 -6.56
CA LYS A 112 -6.41 9.93 -5.66
C LYS A 112 -6.19 8.62 -6.42
N ALA A 113 -6.98 8.36 -7.46
CA ALA A 113 -6.86 7.17 -8.30
C ALA A 113 -5.47 7.03 -8.96
N VAL A 114 -4.79 8.15 -9.25
CA VAL A 114 -3.42 8.13 -9.80
C VAL A 114 -2.41 7.68 -8.74
N ALA A 115 -2.55 8.18 -7.51
CA ALA A 115 -1.72 7.73 -6.40
C ALA A 115 -1.95 6.23 -6.10
N ASP A 116 -3.19 5.76 -6.08
CA ASP A 116 -3.51 4.34 -5.88
C ASP A 116 -2.86 3.46 -6.98
N GLY A 117 -2.94 3.91 -8.24
CA GLY A 117 -2.31 3.22 -9.37
C GLY A 117 -0.78 3.18 -9.29
N ILE A 118 -0.15 4.28 -8.88
CA ILE A 118 1.31 4.35 -8.66
C ILE A 118 1.72 3.39 -7.54
N GLN A 119 0.98 3.36 -6.43
CA GLN A 119 1.30 2.50 -5.29
C GLN A 119 1.20 1.01 -5.61
N ALA A 120 0.28 0.64 -6.51
CA ALA A 120 0.10 -0.74 -6.95
C ALA A 120 1.35 -1.31 -7.64
N VAL A 121 2.17 -0.47 -8.27
CA VAL A 121 3.35 -0.93 -9.03
C VAL A 121 4.42 -1.56 -8.11
N PRO A 122 4.91 -0.91 -7.04
CA PRO A 122 5.81 -1.55 -6.07
C PRO A 122 5.24 -2.84 -5.46
N TYR A 123 3.94 -2.88 -5.17
CA TYR A 123 3.29 -4.09 -4.64
C TYR A 123 3.27 -5.22 -5.66
N ALA A 124 2.94 -4.95 -6.92
CA ALA A 124 2.99 -5.94 -7.99
C ALA A 124 4.42 -6.48 -8.19
N LEU A 125 5.43 -5.60 -8.14
CA LEU A 125 6.83 -6.00 -8.21
C LEU A 125 7.25 -6.86 -7.02
N MET A 126 6.78 -6.56 -5.81
CA MET A 126 7.02 -7.39 -4.63
C MET A 126 6.38 -8.77 -4.78
N ILE A 127 5.14 -8.84 -5.25
CA ILE A 127 4.44 -10.11 -5.52
C ILE A 127 5.23 -10.92 -6.55
N TYR A 128 5.59 -10.33 -7.68
CA TYR A 128 6.40 -11.00 -8.70
C TYR A 128 7.73 -11.51 -8.12
N THR A 129 8.42 -10.68 -7.33
CA THR A 129 9.69 -11.03 -6.69
C THR A 129 9.52 -12.17 -5.70
N SER A 130 8.42 -12.18 -4.93
CA SER A 130 8.12 -13.26 -3.98
C SER A 130 7.95 -14.60 -4.68
N PHE A 131 7.22 -14.65 -5.81
CA PHE A 131 7.08 -15.89 -6.58
C PHE A 131 8.39 -16.38 -7.19
N LYS A 132 9.28 -15.45 -7.55
CA LYS A 132 10.56 -15.78 -8.18
C LYS A 132 11.60 -16.30 -7.20
N TYR A 133 11.65 -15.77 -5.98
CA TYR A 133 12.74 -16.04 -5.03
C TYR A 133 12.29 -16.75 -3.75
N GLU A 134 11.04 -16.54 -3.31
CA GLU A 134 10.49 -17.09 -2.06
C GLU A 134 9.04 -17.59 -2.30
N PRO A 135 8.83 -18.63 -3.14
CA PRO A 135 7.49 -18.98 -3.65
C PRO A 135 6.45 -19.26 -2.57
N THR A 136 6.87 -19.87 -1.45
CA THR A 136 6.01 -20.11 -0.28
C THR A 136 5.36 -18.83 0.23
N TYR A 137 6.12 -17.72 0.28
CA TYR A 137 5.61 -16.42 0.69
C TYR A 137 4.82 -15.72 -0.43
N GLY A 138 5.10 -16.02 -1.70
CA GLY A 138 4.25 -15.60 -2.81
C GLY A 138 2.84 -16.20 -2.73
N TYR A 139 2.74 -17.51 -2.46
CA TYR A 139 1.44 -18.15 -2.21
C TYR A 139 0.76 -17.61 -0.95
N LEU A 140 1.52 -17.27 0.10
CA LEU A 140 0.97 -16.62 1.29
C LEU A 140 0.35 -15.25 0.96
N ILE A 141 0.99 -14.45 0.11
CA ILE A 141 0.40 -13.18 -0.36
C ILE A 141 -0.90 -13.45 -1.11
N ILE A 142 -0.95 -14.42 -2.02
CA ILE A 142 -2.18 -14.74 -2.75
C ILE A 142 -3.28 -15.24 -1.82
N ALA A 143 -2.96 -16.12 -0.89
CA ALA A 143 -3.92 -16.59 0.12
C ALA A 143 -4.48 -15.42 0.94
N TYR A 144 -3.63 -14.47 1.33
CA TYR A 144 -4.03 -13.25 2.01
C TYR A 144 -4.94 -12.36 1.14
N LEU A 145 -4.59 -12.13 -0.13
CA LEU A 145 -5.40 -11.31 -1.04
C LEU A 145 -6.76 -11.95 -1.31
N LEU A 146 -6.82 -13.27 -1.49
CA LEU A 146 -8.09 -13.99 -1.65
C LEU A 146 -8.94 -13.88 -0.38
N PHE A 147 -8.34 -14.04 0.80
CA PHE A 147 -9.02 -13.84 2.07
C PHE A 147 -9.57 -12.42 2.22
N LEU A 148 -8.78 -11.41 1.85
CA LEU A 148 -9.20 -10.01 1.87
C LEU A 148 -10.38 -9.76 0.92
N ILE A 149 -10.32 -10.31 -0.30
CA ILE A 149 -11.43 -10.25 -1.26
C ILE A 149 -12.67 -10.89 -0.68
N LEU A 150 -12.58 -12.08 -0.07
CA LEU A 150 -13.73 -12.77 0.53
C LEU A 150 -14.38 -11.93 1.65
N ILE A 151 -13.59 -11.32 2.52
CA ILE A 151 -14.10 -10.47 3.61
C ILE A 151 -14.71 -9.17 3.08
N THR A 152 -14.05 -8.55 2.09
CA THR A 152 -14.47 -7.24 1.56
C THR A 152 -15.48 -7.35 0.41
N TRP A 153 -15.79 -8.57 -0.04
CA TRP A 153 -16.66 -8.86 -1.19
C TRP A 153 -18.01 -8.14 -1.17
N PRO A 154 -18.73 -8.02 -0.03
CA PRO A 154 -20.02 -7.32 -0.03
C PRO A 154 -19.90 -5.82 -0.36
N ARG A 155 -18.72 -5.24 -0.18
CA ARG A 155 -18.43 -3.80 -0.37
C ARG A 155 -17.70 -3.49 -1.67
N PHE A 156 -16.79 -4.36 -2.08
CA PHE A 156 -15.94 -4.14 -3.24
C PHE A 156 -16.71 -3.70 -4.52
N PRO A 157 -17.81 -4.37 -4.94
CA PRO A 157 -18.56 -3.96 -6.12
C PRO A 157 -19.42 -2.71 -5.90
N LYS A 158 -19.75 -2.35 -4.66
CA LYS A 158 -20.67 -1.24 -4.33
C LYS A 158 -19.95 0.09 -4.13
N GLU A 159 -18.75 0.06 -3.56
CA GLU A 159 -18.02 1.28 -3.18
C GLU A 159 -16.77 1.46 -4.04
N LYS A 160 -15.89 0.45 -4.09
CA LYS A 160 -14.56 0.58 -4.73
C LYS A 160 -14.62 0.65 -6.25
N VAL A 161 -15.47 -0.15 -6.90
CA VAL A 161 -15.62 -0.14 -8.36
C VAL A 161 -16.17 1.21 -8.86
N PRO A 162 -17.25 1.78 -8.31
CA PRO A 162 -17.74 3.09 -8.72
C PRO A 162 -16.75 4.23 -8.44
N GLU A 163 -16.08 4.22 -7.28
CA GLU A 163 -15.08 5.24 -6.92
C GLU A 163 -13.93 5.27 -7.94
N PHE A 164 -13.43 4.09 -8.35
CA PHE A 164 -12.39 3.97 -9.38
C PHE A 164 -12.87 4.45 -10.76
N ILE A 165 -14.05 4.03 -11.20
CA ILE A 165 -14.62 4.45 -12.50
C ILE A 165 -14.81 5.96 -12.53
N ASN A 166 -15.29 6.57 -11.44
CA ASN A 166 -15.47 8.01 -11.35
C ASN A 166 -14.11 8.74 -11.37
N GLY A 167 -13.09 8.19 -10.71
CA GLY A 167 -11.72 8.70 -10.81
C GLY A 167 -11.19 8.72 -12.24
N ILE A 168 -11.36 7.63 -12.99
CA ILE A 168 -10.98 7.57 -14.41
C ILE A 168 -11.75 8.61 -15.24
N LYS A 169 -13.05 8.76 -15.02
CA LYS A 169 -13.86 9.75 -15.73
C LYS A 169 -13.39 11.18 -15.47
N ASN A 170 -12.95 11.49 -14.25
CA ASN A 170 -12.43 12.82 -13.92
C ASN A 170 -11.09 13.09 -14.62
N ILE A 171 -10.22 12.09 -14.70
CA ILE A 171 -8.96 12.18 -15.46
C ILE A 171 -9.25 12.45 -16.95
N LEU A 172 -10.24 11.78 -17.54
CA LEU A 172 -10.59 11.92 -18.97
C LEU A 172 -11.30 13.24 -19.32
N LYS A 173 -11.82 13.97 -18.33
CA LYS A 173 -12.51 15.26 -18.53
C LYS A 173 -11.58 16.47 -18.47
N LYS A 174 -10.31 16.27 -18.13
CA LYS A 174 -9.30 17.31 -17.90
C LYS A 174 -8.37 17.42 -19.10
#